data_AF-A0A7Y9ZBF6-F1
#
_entry.id   AF-A0A7Y9ZBF6-F1
#
_cell.length_a   1.000
_cell.length_b   1.000
_cell.length_c   1.000
_cell.angle_alpha   90.00
_cell.angle_beta   90.00
_cell.angle_gamma   90.00
#
_symmetry.space_group_name_H-M   'P 1'
#
loop_
_entity.id
_entity.type
_entity.pdbx_description
1 polymer ?
#
loop_
_entity_poly.entity_id
_entity_poly.type
_entity_poly.pdbx_seq_one_letter_code
_entity_poly.pdbx_strand_id
1 'polypeptide(L)'
;MTSQPTLWLVAVVGGLVSGFLGIHGLGFLGWAIMLVWLVVTIALGLAVGTKNSKALRLGTYGFVTGFSFMCFGYEGAASLPSRFAPFGIIGLFCAVCAIAVGAFVHLVTHRRARL
;
A
#
# COMPACT_ATOMS: atom_id res chain seq x y z
N MET A 1 -7.57 22.76 2.83
CA MET A 1 -6.12 22.47 2.83
C MET A 1 -5.87 21.36 3.83
N THR A 2 -5.61 20.12 3.39
CA THR A 2 -5.26 19.02 4.31
C THR A 2 -3.81 19.19 4.76
N SER A 3 -3.57 19.27 6.06
CA SER A 3 -2.22 19.35 6.63
C SER A 3 -1.42 18.11 6.25
N GLN A 4 -0.12 18.28 5.95
CA GLN A 4 0.81 17.20 5.67
C GLN A 4 0.71 15.98 6.63
N PRO A 5 0.61 16.14 7.98
CA PRO A 5 0.42 15.02 8.90
C PRO A 5 -0.87 14.22 8.65
N THR A 6 -1.95 14.87 8.22
CA THR A 6 -3.22 14.19 7.92
C THR A 6 -3.07 13.22 6.76
N LEU A 7 -2.29 13.59 5.73
CA LEU A 7 -2.04 12.72 4.57
C LEU A 7 -1.19 11.49 4.91
N TRP A 8 -0.28 11.64 5.87
CA TRP A 8 0.49 10.52 6.42
C TRP A 8 -0.37 9.58 7.25
N LEU A 9 -1.23 10.14 8.11
CA LEU A 9 -2.19 9.36 8.87
C LEU A 9 -3.12 8.57 7.94
N VAL A 10 -3.61 9.19 6.86
CA VAL A 10 -4.43 8.48 5.86
C VAL A 10 -3.66 7.34 5.21
N ALA A 11 -2.37 7.51 4.87
CA ALA A 11 -1.56 6.43 4.28
C ALA A 11 -1.36 5.26 5.25
N VAL A 12 -1.10 5.54 6.53
CA VAL A 12 -0.90 4.52 7.56
C VAL A 12 -2.21 3.80 7.89
N VAL A 13 -3.28 4.56 8.20
CA VAL A 13 -4.59 4.00 8.52
C VAL A 13 -5.15 3.24 7.32
N GLY A 14 -5.04 3.81 6.12
CA GLY A 14 -5.44 3.15 4.88
C GLY A 14 -4.68 1.85 4.66
N GLY A 15 -3.37 1.84 4.92
CA GLY A 15 -2.55 0.63 4.82
C GLY A 15 -2.96 -0.44 5.84
N LEU A 16 -3.22 -0.07 7.09
CA LEU A 16 -3.66 -1.00 8.14
C LEU A 16 -5.01 -1.64 7.80
N VAL A 17 -5.99 -0.81 7.42
CA VAL A 17 -7.32 -1.30 7.01
C VAL A 17 -7.19 -2.18 5.77
N SER A 18 -6.36 -1.78 4.81
CA SER A 18 -6.11 -2.54 3.59
C SER A 18 -5.52 -3.92 3.89
N GLY A 19 -4.50 -4.02 4.75
CA GLY A 19 -3.90 -5.30 5.13
C GLY A 19 -4.86 -6.20 5.92
N PHE A 20 -5.66 -5.64 6.81
CA PHE A 20 -6.70 -6.38 7.53
C PHE A 20 -7.78 -6.93 6.60
N LEU A 21 -8.29 -6.10 5.69
CA LEU A 21 -9.26 -6.54 4.67
C LEU A 21 -8.64 -7.56 3.70
N GLY A 22 -7.34 -7.43 3.43
CA GLY A 22 -6.58 -8.36 2.60
C GLY A 22 -6.65 -9.79 3.11
N ILE A 23 -6.37 -10.02 4.39
CA ILE A 23 -6.38 -11.39 4.93
C ILE A 23 -7.80 -11.98 5.00
N HIS A 24 -8.79 -11.18 5.37
CA HIS A 24 -10.18 -11.63 5.44
C HIS A 24 -10.79 -11.85 4.04
N GLY A 25 -10.41 -11.02 3.07
CA GLY A 25 -10.85 -11.15 1.70
C GLY A 25 -10.12 -12.24 0.93
N LEU A 26 -8.92 -12.65 1.33
CA LEU A 26 -8.17 -13.74 0.67
C LEU A 26 -8.96 -15.05 0.70
N GLY A 27 -9.65 -15.35 1.80
CA GLY A 27 -10.50 -16.54 1.91
C GLY A 27 -11.69 -16.56 0.95
N PHE A 28 -12.18 -15.39 0.52
CA PHE A 28 -13.35 -15.26 -0.35
C PHE A 28 -13.00 -15.03 -1.83
N LEU A 29 -12.04 -14.13 -2.09
CA LEU A 29 -11.62 -13.71 -3.43
C LEU A 29 -10.38 -14.46 -3.94
N GLY A 30 -9.67 -15.19 -3.08
CA GLY A 30 -8.39 -15.80 -3.41
C GLY A 30 -7.40 -14.78 -3.97
N TRP A 31 -6.66 -15.16 -5.01
CA TRP A 31 -5.69 -14.30 -5.68
C TRP A 31 -6.29 -13.05 -6.35
N ALA A 32 -7.60 -13.01 -6.61
CA ALA A 32 -8.24 -11.86 -7.23
C ALA A 32 -8.18 -10.60 -6.36
N ILE A 33 -7.97 -10.74 -5.04
CA ILE A 33 -7.80 -9.59 -4.12
C ILE A 33 -6.59 -8.72 -4.49
N MET A 34 -5.59 -9.29 -5.18
CA MET A 34 -4.43 -8.53 -5.68
C MET A 34 -4.85 -7.50 -6.73
N LEU A 35 -5.85 -7.80 -7.56
CA LEU A 35 -6.39 -6.83 -8.53
C LEU A 35 -7.11 -5.68 -7.83
N VAL A 36 -7.84 -5.98 -6.75
CA VAL A 36 -8.49 -4.94 -5.93
C VAL A 36 -7.45 -4.00 -5.33
N TRP A 37 -6.36 -4.54 -4.78
CA TRP A 37 -5.26 -3.72 -4.26
C TRP A 37 -4.51 -2.95 -5.34
N LEU A 38 -4.36 -3.51 -6.53
CA LEU A 38 -3.81 -2.76 -7.66
C LEU A 38 -4.68 -1.54 -7.97
N VAL A 39 -6.01 -1.71 -8.04
CA VAL A 39 -6.96 -0.60 -8.28
C VAL A 39 -6.88 0.45 -7.17
N VAL A 40 -6.87 0.03 -5.90
CA VAL A 40 -6.75 0.95 -4.75
C VAL A 40 -5.43 1.73 -4.80
N THR A 41 -4.33 1.04 -5.11
CA THR A 41 -3.00 1.67 -5.24
C THR A 41 -2.96 2.67 -6.39
N ILE A 42 -3.58 2.36 -7.52
CA ILE A 42 -3.75 3.29 -8.66
C ILE A 42 -4.58 4.51 -8.23
N ALA A 43 -5.72 4.30 -7.57
CA ALA A 43 -6.61 5.37 -7.12
C ALA A 43 -5.90 6.31 -6.12
N LEU A 44 -5.19 5.76 -5.14
CA LEU A 44 -4.35 6.54 -4.21
C LEU A 44 -3.21 7.26 -4.96
N GLY A 45 -2.61 6.59 -5.94
CA GLY A 45 -1.61 7.17 -6.85
C GLY A 45 -2.14 8.32 -7.68
N LEU A 46 -3.44 8.39 -7.96
CA LEU A 46 -4.08 9.53 -8.62
C LEU A 46 -4.47 10.62 -7.62
N ALA A 47 -5.04 10.24 -6.47
CA ALA A 47 -5.67 11.15 -5.52
C ALA A 47 -4.71 11.85 -4.54
N VAL A 48 -3.63 11.20 -4.10
CA VAL A 48 -2.73 11.74 -3.07
C VAL A 48 -1.73 12.71 -3.71
N GLY A 49 -2.21 13.94 -3.95
CA GLY A 49 -1.45 15.02 -4.58
C GLY A 49 -0.66 15.87 -3.58
N THR A 50 0.67 15.81 -3.68
CA THR A 50 1.61 16.96 -3.61
C THR A 50 2.90 16.53 -4.30
N LYS A 51 3.42 17.33 -5.24
CA LYS A 51 4.57 16.98 -6.11
C LYS A 51 5.79 16.40 -5.37
N ASN A 52 6.05 16.82 -4.13
CA ASN A 52 7.32 16.50 -3.43
C ASN A 52 7.28 15.30 -2.47
N SER A 53 6.12 14.72 -2.14
CA SER A 53 6.05 13.57 -1.19
C SER A 53 5.13 12.43 -1.63
N LYS A 54 4.70 12.44 -2.90
CA LYS A 54 3.78 11.45 -3.46
C LYS A 54 4.32 10.03 -3.41
N ALA A 55 5.57 9.83 -3.84
CA ALA A 55 6.22 8.53 -3.81
C ALA A 55 6.34 7.98 -2.39
N LEU A 56 6.75 8.83 -1.44
CA LEU A 56 6.97 8.41 -0.07
C LEU A 56 5.66 7.99 0.62
N ARG A 57 4.56 8.72 0.40
CA ARG A 57 3.24 8.34 0.93
C ARG A 57 2.71 7.05 0.31
N LEU A 58 2.87 6.85 -0.99
CA LEU A 58 2.49 5.60 -1.65
C LEU A 58 3.33 4.42 -1.12
N GLY A 59 4.63 4.65 -0.94
CA GLY A 59 5.53 3.70 -0.32
C GLY A 59 5.09 3.34 1.08
N THR A 60 4.74 4.32 1.92
CA THR A 60 4.22 4.06 3.27
C THR A 60 2.91 3.29 3.25
N TYR A 61 1.96 3.64 2.38
CA TYR A 61 0.74 2.86 2.22
C TYR A 61 1.04 1.40 1.82
N GLY A 62 1.90 1.19 0.83
CA GLY A 62 2.30 -0.15 0.37
C GLY A 62 3.02 -0.95 1.47
N PHE A 63 3.94 -0.30 2.20
CA PHE A 63 4.65 -0.89 3.33
C PHE A 63 3.68 -1.35 4.41
N VAL A 64 2.82 -0.44 4.89
CA VAL A 64 1.91 -0.72 5.99
C VAL A 64 0.88 -1.77 5.57
N THR A 65 0.40 -1.75 4.32
CA THR A 65 -0.48 -2.80 3.77
C THR A 65 0.19 -4.17 3.83
N GLY A 66 1.38 -4.31 3.25
CA GLY A 66 2.09 -5.60 3.22
C GLY A 66 2.48 -6.09 4.61
N PHE A 67 3.00 -5.20 5.45
CA PHE A 67 3.39 -5.54 6.82
C PHE A 67 2.20 -5.96 7.67
N SER A 68 1.10 -5.19 7.64
CA SER A 68 -0.10 -5.51 8.42
C SER A 68 -0.81 -6.76 7.91
N PHE A 69 -0.83 -7.00 6.59
CA PHE A 69 -1.32 -8.25 6.02
C PHE A 69 -0.58 -9.47 6.60
N MET A 70 0.76 -9.42 6.66
CA MET A 70 1.56 -10.50 7.25
C MET A 70 1.29 -10.65 8.75
N CYS A 71 1.18 -9.54 9.48
CA CYS A 71 0.89 -9.57 10.92
C CYS A 71 -0.50 -10.15 11.23
N PHE A 72 -1.53 -9.77 10.48
CA PHE A 72 -2.90 -10.25 10.70
C PHE A 72 -3.12 -11.67 10.19
N GLY A 73 -2.42 -12.09 9.14
CA GLY A 73 -2.43 -13.48 8.65
C GLY A 73 -1.50 -14.43 9.39
N TYR A 74 -0.83 -13.98 10.46
CA TYR A 74 0.12 -14.81 11.17
C TYR A 74 -0.56 -15.76 12.14
N GLU A 75 -0.38 -17.07 11.92
CA GLU A 75 -1.01 -18.13 12.70
C GLU A 75 -0.28 -18.48 14.03
N GLY A 76 0.79 -17.77 14.37
CA GLY A 76 1.41 -17.87 15.69
C GLY A 76 2.42 -19.01 15.90
N ALA A 77 2.99 -19.59 14.83
CA ALA A 77 3.98 -20.68 14.92
C ALA A 77 5.27 -20.33 15.71
N ALA A 78 5.58 -19.04 15.87
CA ALA A 78 6.68 -18.49 16.65
C ALA A 78 6.26 -17.13 17.25
N SER A 79 7.09 -16.53 18.09
CA SER A 79 6.77 -15.22 18.67
C SER A 79 6.72 -14.14 17.59
N LEU A 80 5.70 -13.27 17.62
CA LEU A 80 5.51 -12.21 16.63
C LEU A 80 6.76 -11.30 16.47
N PRO A 81 7.46 -10.88 17.54
CA PRO A 81 8.67 -10.06 17.41
C PRO A 81 9.77 -10.70 16.57
N SER A 82 9.90 -12.04 16.62
CA SER A 82 10.88 -12.78 15.81
C SER A 82 10.60 -12.71 14.30
N ARG A 83 9.37 -12.34 13.90
CA ARG A 83 8.92 -12.26 12.51
C ARG A 83 8.86 -10.84 11.95
N PHE A 84 9.14 -9.82 12.77
CA PHE A 84 9.11 -8.42 12.32
C PHE A 84 10.10 -8.13 11.21
N ALA A 85 11.31 -8.68 11.25
CA ALA A 85 12.30 -8.50 10.19
C ALA A 85 11.81 -9.06 8.83
N PRO A 86 11.42 -10.35 8.71
CA PRO A 86 10.91 -10.86 7.44
C PRO A 86 9.62 -10.17 6.98
N PHE A 87 8.70 -9.82 7.90
CA PHE A 87 7.50 -9.06 7.54
C PHE A 87 7.83 -7.65 7.05
N GLY A 88 8.84 -7.01 7.65
CA GLY A 88 9.35 -5.71 7.22
C GLY A 88 9.93 -5.75 5.81
N ILE A 89 10.64 -6.82 5.45
CA ILE A 89 11.17 -7.02 4.08
C ILE A 89 10.02 -7.12 3.07
N ILE A 90 8.97 -7.87 3.39
CA ILE A 90 7.78 -7.99 2.53
C ILE A 90 7.07 -6.63 2.42
N GLY A 91 6.92 -5.90 3.53
CA GLY A 91 6.42 -4.54 3.51
C GLY A 91 7.25 -3.63 2.59
N LEU A 92 8.57 -3.68 2.66
CA LEU A 92 9.46 -2.91 1.79
C LEU A 92 9.26 -3.25 0.31
N PHE A 93 9.10 -4.54 -0.02
CA PHE A 93 8.76 -4.97 -1.38
C PHE A 93 7.43 -4.36 -1.84
N CYS A 94 6.38 -4.44 -1.03
CA CYS A 94 5.09 -3.82 -1.33
C CYS A 94 5.19 -2.29 -1.51
N ALA A 95 6.05 -1.61 -0.73
CA ALA A 95 6.31 -0.18 -0.87
C ALA A 95 6.90 0.17 -2.24
N VAL A 96 7.90 -0.60 -2.68
CA VAL A 96 8.55 -0.41 -3.99
C VAL A 96 7.55 -0.65 -5.12
N CYS A 97 6.75 -1.71 -5.05
CA CYS A 97 5.70 -2.00 -6.03
C CYS A 97 4.65 -0.87 -6.09
N ALA A 98 4.20 -0.36 -4.94
CA ALA A 98 3.26 0.75 -4.89
C ALA A 98 3.85 2.00 -5.57
N ILE A 99 5.09 2.37 -5.24
CA ILE A 99 5.79 3.50 -5.88
C ILE A 99 5.87 3.30 -7.40
N ALA A 100 6.25 2.10 -7.86
CA ALA A 100 6.37 1.80 -9.28
C ALA A 100 5.03 1.95 -10.01
N VAL A 101 3.94 1.43 -9.45
CA VAL A 101 2.58 1.59 -9.99
C VAL A 101 2.18 3.07 -10.02
N GLY A 102 2.39 3.80 -8.94
CA GLY A 102 2.08 5.23 -8.88
C GLY A 102 2.88 6.07 -9.90
N ALA A 103 4.16 5.73 -10.10
CA ALA A 103 4.99 6.36 -11.11
C ALA A 103 4.49 6.06 -12.52
N PHE A 104 4.16 4.80 -12.81
CA PHE A 104 3.59 4.39 -14.10
C PHE A 104 2.27 5.13 -14.40
N VAL A 105 1.35 5.17 -13.43
CA VAL A 105 0.08 5.90 -13.53
C VAL A 105 0.31 7.39 -13.80
N HIS A 106 1.27 7.99 -13.09
CA HIS A 106 1.62 9.39 -13.31
C HIS A 106 2.14 9.64 -14.73
N LEU A 107 3.02 8.78 -15.24
CA LEU A 107 3.55 8.89 -16.61
C LEU A 107 2.45 8.75 -17.66
N VAL A 108 1.55 7.78 -17.52
CA VAL A 108 0.45 7.53 -18.47
C VAL A 108 -0.55 8.69 -18.49
N THR A 109 -0.93 9.20 -17.31
CA THR A 109 -1.89 10.32 -17.20
C THR A 109 -1.30 11.64 -17.67
N HIS A 110 -0.03 11.94 -17.35
CA HIS A 110 0.64 13.14 -17.86
C HIS A 110 0.87 13.12 -19.37
N ARG A 111 1.12 11.94 -19.97
CA ARG A 111 1.21 11.81 -21.43
C ARG A 111 -0.13 12.08 -22.11
N ARG A 112 -1.24 11.57 -21.54
CA ARG A 112 -2.59 11.83 -22.07
C ARG A 112 -3.01 13.30 -21.98
N ALA A 113 -2.56 14.04 -20.98
CA ALA A 113 -2.89 15.46 -20.84
C ALA A 113 -2.14 16.39 -21.82
N ARG A 114 -1.19 15.86 -22.58
CA ARG A 114 -0.39 16.62 -23.58
C ARG A 114 -0.74 16.29 -25.03
N LEU A 115 -1.62 15.31 -25.26
CA LEU A 115 -2.18 14.96 -26.56
C LEU A 115 -3.58 15.59 -26.67
#